data_AF-A0A1E5PX64-F1
#
_entry.id   AF-A0A1E5PX64-F1
#
_cell.length_a   1.000
_cell.length_b   1.000
_cell.length_c   1.000
_cell.angle_alpha   90.00
_cell.angle_beta   90.00
_cell.angle_gamma   90.00
#
_symmetry.space_group_name_H-M   'P 1'
#
loop_
_entity.id
_entity.type
_entity.pdbx_description
1 polymer ?
#
loop_
_entity_poly.entity_id
_entity_poly.type
_entity_poly.pdbx_seq_one_letter_code
_entity_poly.pdbx_strand_id
1 'polypeptide(L)'
;MDTNRAMFRPRRQAAVRYDLSPAAYRVLFFINSRQKADEPGLAVTGTQIEMARALGSSQPTVSKALRQLREAGVIRPVVSGVWNIHSHYMFGGYQSEDVVALPFAA
;
A
#
# COMPACT_ATOMS: atom_id res chain seq x y z
N MET A 1 -2.37 -24.19 41.02
CA MET A 1 -1.70 -24.26 39.72
C MET A 1 -1.97 -22.95 38.99
N ASP A 2 -1.10 -21.97 39.19
CA ASP A 2 -0.96 -20.83 38.30
C ASP A 2 -0.34 -21.32 36.98
N THR A 3 -0.88 -20.94 35.83
CA THR A 3 -0.22 -19.99 34.89
C THR A 3 -0.94 -19.89 33.54
N ASN A 4 -1.04 -18.65 33.07
CA ASN A 4 -1.13 -18.22 31.68
C ASN A 4 -2.44 -18.38 30.90
N ARG A 5 -3.37 -17.53 31.37
CA ARG A 5 -4.11 -16.55 30.56
C ARG A 5 -3.23 -15.87 29.48
N ALA A 6 -3.01 -16.50 28.33
CA ALA A 6 -2.62 -15.80 27.12
C ALA A 6 -3.88 -15.21 26.47
N MET A 7 -4.40 -14.13 27.06
CA MET A 7 -5.33 -13.24 26.35
C MET A 7 -4.59 -12.73 25.12
N PHE A 8 -4.93 -13.23 23.94
CA PHE A 8 -4.62 -12.58 22.67
C PHE A 8 -5.31 -11.22 22.71
N ARG A 9 -4.62 -10.21 23.26
CA ARG A 9 -5.01 -8.82 23.12
C ARG A 9 -4.40 -8.40 21.79
N PRO A 10 -5.17 -8.30 20.69
CA PRO A 10 -4.65 -7.61 19.53
C PRO A 10 -4.19 -6.24 20.04
N ARG A 11 -2.89 -5.95 19.94
CA ARG A 11 -2.43 -4.58 20.12
C ARG A 11 -3.29 -3.79 19.14
N ARG A 12 -4.11 -2.88 19.67
CA ARG A 12 -4.94 -1.99 18.86
C ARG A 12 -3.97 -1.04 18.16
N GLN A 13 -3.26 -1.54 17.15
CA GLN A 13 -2.44 -0.73 16.27
C GLN A 13 -3.45 0.09 15.48
N ALA A 14 -3.48 1.38 15.83
CA ALA A 14 -4.25 2.35 15.09
C ALA A 14 -3.90 2.19 13.61
N ALA A 15 -4.92 2.02 12.76
CA ALA A 15 -4.75 1.97 11.31
C ALA A 15 -3.75 3.04 10.91
N VAL A 16 -2.64 2.64 10.28
CA VAL A 16 -1.54 3.55 9.95
C VAL A 16 -2.09 4.60 8.98
N ARG A 17 -2.41 5.78 9.50
CA ARG A 17 -2.77 6.93 8.69
C ARG A 17 -1.49 7.62 8.27
N TYR A 18 -1.11 7.42 7.02
CA TYR A 18 -0.06 8.21 6.42
C TYR A 18 -0.56 9.65 6.24
N ASP A 19 0.25 10.63 6.62
CA ASP A 19 -0.03 12.05 6.36
C ASP A 19 0.24 12.38 4.88
N LEU A 20 -0.63 11.85 4.02
CA LEU A 20 -0.56 11.98 2.56
C LEU A 20 -1.42 13.13 2.07
N SER A 21 -0.93 13.84 1.07
CA SER A 21 -1.75 14.83 0.38
C SER A 21 -2.92 14.16 -0.36
N PRO A 22 -4.03 14.87 -0.63
CA PRO A 22 -5.12 14.34 -1.44
C PRO A 22 -4.68 13.83 -2.82
N ALA A 23 -3.67 14.47 -3.42
CA ALA A 23 -3.07 14.01 -4.67
C ALA A 23 -2.34 12.67 -4.52
N ALA A 24 -1.61 12.47 -3.42
CA ALA A 24 -0.97 11.19 -3.11
C ALA A 24 -2.00 10.08 -2.89
N TYR A 25 -3.11 10.35 -2.21
CA TYR A 25 -4.20 9.38 -2.09
C TYR A 25 -4.83 9.01 -3.44
N ARG A 26 -5.04 9.98 -4.34
CA ARG A 26 -5.54 9.71 -5.70
C ARG A 26 -4.58 8.85 -6.52
N VAL A 27 -3.29 9.16 -6.47
CA VAL A 27 -2.26 8.35 -7.14
C VAL A 27 -2.20 6.94 -6.54
N LEU A 28 -2.29 6.81 -5.23
CA LEU A 28 -2.29 5.52 -4.56
C LEU A 28 -3.51 4.67 -4.94
N PHE A 29 -4.70 5.26 -4.97
CA PHE A 29 -5.90 4.60 -5.45
C PHE A 29 -5.73 4.11 -6.89
N PHE A 30 -5.18 4.96 -7.77
CA PHE A 30 -4.89 4.58 -9.14
C PHE A 30 -3.90 3.41 -9.24
N ILE A 31 -2.79 3.44 -8.51
CA ILE A 31 -1.82 2.34 -8.44
C ILE A 31 -2.52 1.04 -7.98
N ASN A 32 -3.35 1.10 -6.94
CA ASN A 32 -4.08 -0.07 -6.43
C ASN A 32 -5.06 -0.65 -7.46
N SER A 33 -5.71 0.19 -8.27
CA SER A 33 -6.60 -0.27 -9.35
C SER A 33 -5.87 -0.97 -10.51
N ARG A 34 -4.53 -0.93 -10.53
CA ARG A 34 -3.66 -1.49 -11.57
C ARG A 34 -2.80 -2.65 -11.08
N GLN A 35 -3.16 -3.24 -9.94
CA GLN A 35 -2.47 -4.42 -9.44
C GLN A 35 -2.65 -5.60 -10.42
N LYS A 36 -1.58 -6.38 -10.58
CA LYS A 36 -1.59 -7.63 -11.32
C LYS A 36 -2.36 -8.69 -10.51
N ALA A 37 -3.31 -9.37 -11.15
CA ALA A 37 -4.13 -10.38 -10.47
C ALA A 37 -3.30 -11.60 -10.03
N ASP A 38 -2.26 -11.95 -10.80
CA ASP A 38 -1.32 -13.03 -10.56
C ASP A 38 -0.19 -12.66 -9.57
N GLU A 39 0.04 -11.37 -9.33
CA GLU A 39 1.10 -10.86 -8.46
C GLU A 39 0.57 -9.73 -7.54
N PRO A 40 -0.16 -10.07 -6.46
CA PRO A 40 -0.67 -9.09 -5.51
C PRO A 40 0.44 -8.19 -4.94
N GLY A 41 0.17 -6.88 -4.88
CA GLY A 41 1.16 -5.89 -4.48
C GLY A 41 2.04 -5.38 -5.61
N LEU A 42 2.05 -6.00 -6.79
CA LEU A 42 2.71 -5.45 -7.98
C LEU A 42 1.69 -4.72 -8.87
N ALA A 43 1.95 -3.47 -9.22
CA ALA A 43 1.06 -2.65 -10.04
C ALA A 43 1.75 -2.07 -11.28
N VAL A 44 1.04 -2.07 -12.42
CA VAL A 44 1.53 -1.57 -13.70
C VAL A 44 0.73 -0.36 -14.14
N THR A 45 1.33 0.83 -14.06
CA THR A 45 0.64 2.10 -14.26
C THR A 45 0.93 2.78 -15.59
N GLY A 46 2.00 2.39 -16.27
CA GLY A 46 2.56 3.15 -17.39
C GLY A 46 3.33 4.39 -16.92
N THR A 47 3.52 5.34 -17.82
CA THR A 47 4.29 6.58 -17.57
C THR A 47 3.54 7.55 -16.64
N GLN A 48 4.29 8.48 -16.03
CA GLN A 48 3.68 9.53 -15.21
C GLN A 48 2.77 10.48 -16.02
N ILE A 49 3.02 10.63 -17.33
CA ILE A 49 2.17 11.44 -18.22
C ILE A 49 0.81 10.76 -18.42
N GLU A 50 0.80 9.46 -18.69
CA GLU A 50 -0.43 8.68 -18.84
C GLU A 50 -1.23 8.66 -17.54
N MET A 51 -0.54 8.48 -16.40
CA MET A 51 -1.16 8.57 -15.08
C MET A 51 -1.77 9.95 -14.84
N ALA A 52 -1.05 11.03 -15.17
CA ALA A 52 -1.53 12.40 -15.03
C ALA A 52 -2.80 12.64 -15.86
N ARG A 53 -2.82 12.17 -17.12
CA ARG A 53 -4.01 12.22 -17.99
C ARG A 53 -5.19 11.46 -17.37
N ALA A 54 -4.96 10.23 -16.91
CA ALA A 54 -5.99 9.40 -16.31
C ALA A 54 -6.57 10.00 -15.00
N LEU A 55 -5.75 10.73 -14.25
CA LEU A 55 -6.14 11.39 -13.00
C LEU A 55 -6.69 12.81 -13.19
N GLY A 56 -6.69 13.35 -14.41
CA GLY A 56 -7.04 14.75 -14.67
C GLY A 56 -6.14 15.74 -13.92
N SER A 57 -4.85 15.41 -13.77
CA SER A 57 -3.86 16.26 -13.08
C SER A 57 -2.65 16.56 -13.96
N SER A 58 -1.76 17.42 -13.48
CA SER A 58 -0.48 17.66 -14.16
C SER A 58 0.56 16.58 -13.80
N GLN A 59 1.53 16.35 -14.70
CA GLN A 59 2.64 15.44 -14.45
C GLN A 59 3.47 15.85 -13.21
N PRO A 60 3.78 17.14 -12.96
CA PRO A 60 4.46 17.55 -11.73
C PRO A 60 3.70 17.16 -10.45
N THR A 61 2.37 17.25 -10.45
CA THR A 61 1.53 16.82 -9.32
C THR A 61 1.67 15.31 -9.09
N VAL A 62 1.62 14.50 -10.15
CA VAL A 62 1.86 13.05 -10.06
C VAL A 62 3.26 12.74 -9.54
N SER A 63 4.28 13.42 -10.05
CA SER A 63 5.67 13.24 -9.60
C SER A 63 5.83 13.53 -8.10
N LYS A 64 5.27 14.64 -7.62
CA LYS A 64 5.29 15.01 -6.19
C LYS A 64 4.54 13.99 -5.33
N ALA A 65 3.38 13.52 -5.79
CA ALA A 65 2.59 12.49 -5.12
C ALA A 65 3.33 11.15 -5.03
N LEU A 66 3.93 10.68 -6.14
CA LEU A 66 4.75 9.47 -6.16
C LEU A 66 5.95 9.58 -5.22
N ARG A 67 6.61 10.74 -5.17
CA ARG A 67 7.68 11.00 -4.20
C ARG A 67 7.18 10.86 -2.77
N GLN A 68 6.06 11.49 -2.43
CA GLN A 68 5.47 11.41 -1.09
C GLN A 68 5.14 9.96 -0.70
N LEU A 69 4.56 9.17 -1.60
CA LEU A 69 4.25 7.75 -1.35
C LEU A 69 5.52 6.90 -1.13
N ARG A 70 6.60 7.20 -1.85
CA ARG A 70 7.90 6.53 -1.67
C ARG A 70 8.55 6.89 -0.34
N GLU A 71 8.57 8.18 0.01
CA GLU A 71 9.10 8.68 1.29
C GLU A 71 8.31 8.12 2.48
N ALA A 72 7.00 7.95 2.32
CA ALA A 72 6.14 7.29 3.29
C ALA A 72 6.33 5.76 3.35
N GLY A 73 7.16 5.18 2.47
CA GLY A 73 7.36 3.74 2.41
C GLY A 73 6.11 2.96 2.02
N VAL A 74 5.19 3.57 1.27
CA VAL A 74 3.96 2.93 0.78
C VAL A 74 4.22 2.15 -0.51
N ILE A 75 5.07 2.71 -1.39
CA ILE A 75 5.43 2.10 -2.67
C ILE A 75 6.95 2.12 -2.89
N ARG A 76 7.46 1.17 -3.69
CA ARG A 76 8.80 1.20 -4.27
C ARG A 76 8.72 1.08 -5.80
N PRO A 77 9.52 1.85 -6.55
CA PRO A 77 9.66 1.62 -7.98
C PRO A 77 10.39 0.29 -8.21
N VAL A 78 9.89 -0.52 -9.14
CA VAL A 78 10.60 -1.71 -9.64
C VAL A 78 11.34 -1.35 -10.91
N VAL A 79 10.57 -0.91 -11.91
CA VAL A 79 11.05 -0.31 -13.16
C VAL A 79 10.10 0.84 -13.52
N SER A 80 10.41 1.58 -14.59
CA SER A 80 9.57 2.70 -15.03
C SER A 80 8.12 2.25 -15.23
N GLY A 81 7.19 2.85 -14.47
CA GLY A 81 5.77 2.55 -14.53
C GLY A 81 5.32 1.25 -13.83
N VAL A 82 6.21 0.60 -13.08
CA VAL A 82 5.91 -0.60 -12.30
C VAL A 82 6.25 -0.36 -10.82
N TRP A 83 5.29 -0.64 -9.95
CA TRP A 83 5.37 -0.31 -8.52
C TRP A 83 5.12 -1.53 -7.67
N ASN A 84 5.95 -1.74 -6.66
CA ASN A 84 5.68 -2.63 -5.55
C ASN A 84 4.98 -1.83 -4.45
N ILE A 85 3.82 -2.30 -4.00
CA ILE A 85 3.06 -1.74 -2.89
C ILE A 85 3.46 -2.51 -1.64
N HIS A 86 3.84 -1.82 -0.57
CA HIS A 86 4.27 -2.50 0.64
C HIS A 86 3.11 -3.22 1.34
N SER A 87 3.38 -4.44 1.80
CA SER A 87 2.46 -5.25 2.61
C SER A 87 2.00 -4.52 3.86
N HIS A 88 2.89 -3.76 4.53
CA HIS A 88 2.52 -2.95 5.69
C HIS A 88 1.40 -1.94 5.38
N TYR A 89 1.37 -1.37 4.17
CA TYR A 89 0.24 -0.55 3.72
C TYR A 89 -0.99 -1.41 3.41
N MET A 90 -0.83 -2.51 2.67
CA MET A 90 -1.94 -3.38 2.28
C MET A 90 -2.67 -4.00 3.48
N PHE A 91 -1.95 -4.30 4.54
CA PHE A 91 -2.50 -4.84 5.78
C PHE A 91 -2.71 -3.76 6.85
N GLY A 92 -2.71 -2.46 6.51
CA GLY A 92 -3.06 -1.40 7.46
C GLY A 92 -2.15 -1.27 8.70
N GLY A 93 -0.92 -1.77 8.61
CA GLY A 93 0.05 -1.77 9.70
C GLY A 93 0.40 -3.15 10.26
N TYR A 94 -0.28 -4.24 9.85
CA TYR A 94 0.15 -5.57 10.27
C TYR A 94 1.51 -5.91 9.64
N GLN A 95 2.46 -6.29 10.48
CA GLN A 95 3.69 -6.91 10.00
C GLN A 95 3.34 -8.33 9.53
N SER A 96 3.94 -8.79 8.43
CA SER A 96 3.66 -10.13 7.88
C SER A 96 3.95 -11.26 8.89
N GLU A 97 4.77 -10.98 9.90
CA GLU A 97 5.11 -11.91 10.99
C GLU A 97 3.96 -12.07 12.00
N ASP A 98 3.01 -11.13 12.04
CA ASP A 98 1.80 -11.18 12.88
C ASP A 98 0.60 -11.82 12.16
N VAL A 99 0.69 -12.01 10.83
CA VAL A 99 -0.38 -12.60 10.01
C VAL A 99 -0.16 -14.10 9.91
N VAL A 100 -0.61 -14.84 10.92
CA VAL A 100 -0.79 -16.29 10.78
C VAL A 100 -1.92 -16.51 9.79
N ALA A 101 -1.62 -17.08 8.62
CA ALA A 101 -2.64 -17.54 7.70
C ALA A 101 -3.52 -18.56 8.44
N LEU A 102 -4.72 -18.16 8.85
CA LEU A 102 -5.71 -19.11 9.31
C LEU A 102 -6.13 -19.92 8.07
N PRO A 103 -6.02 -21.26 8.10
CA PRO A 103 -6.54 -22.08 7.02
C PRO A 103 -8.03 -21.74 6.88
N PHE A 104 -8.47 -21.46 5.66
CA PHE A 104 -9.90 -21.41 5.37
C PHE A 104 -10.47 -22.78 5.72
N ALA A 105 -11.23 -22.84 6.81
CA ALA A 105 -11.99 -24.03 7.15
C ALA A 105 -13.02 -24.25 6.03
N ALA A 106 -12.85 -25.35 5.30
CA ALA A 106 -13.84 -25.88 4.37
C ALA A 106 -14.99 -26.55 5.12
#